data_AF-A0A8J5HCJ3-F1
#
_entry.id   AF-A0A8J5HCJ3-F1
#
_cell.length_a   1.000
_cell.length_b   1.000
_cell.length_c   1.000
_cell.angle_alpha   90.00
_cell.angle_beta   90.00
_cell.angle_gamma   90.00
#
_symmetry.space_group_name_H-M   'P 1'
#
loop_
_entity.id
_entity.type
_entity.pdbx_description
1 polymer ?
#
loop_
_entity_poly.entity_id
_entity_poly.type
_entity_poly.pdbx_seq_one_letter_code
_entity_poly.pdbx_strand_id
1 'polypeptide(L)'
;MPGDPTIHHTSDLRGSDGTSEGVSSLVVILVGAPGSGKSTFCDDVMAAARRPWVRVCQDVVANGKQGTKSQCITSASAALEEGKSVFIDRCNLEQEQRADFVRLRKVQVDVHAVVLDLPAQLCISRSVKRTGHEGKLQGGRAAMVVNRMLQKKELPNLSEGFCRITFCQNESDVKEAVKTYSQLGPSDILSAGVFGQKTKEAKVQLGIMKFLKKIDKLDFDASGKDSTPVGNLPHDTASIQTSVTSTCSMELEKNKEDLRNSNSNCPSQRSLIGDSSMDFVHTLAFPSISTADFQFDLKLASEIIVDCVSDFLQRFDNIRLVLVDLSEKSKILSLVRERSANKHIDSSKFFTFVGDITQLHTRGNLRCNVIANAANW
;
A
#
# COMPACT_ATOMS: atom_id res chain seq x y z
N MET A 1 60.52 -28.51 47.29
CA MET A 1 60.26 -29.30 46.06
C MET A 1 60.47 -30.78 46.43
N PRO A 2 59.55 -31.71 46.10
CA PRO A 2 58.20 -31.81 46.70
C PRO A 2 57.76 -33.24 47.10
N GLY A 3 56.56 -33.34 47.74
CA GLY A 3 55.62 -34.49 47.77
C GLY A 3 55.77 -35.40 48.99
N ASP A 4 54.74 -35.81 49.74
CA ASP A 4 53.27 -35.83 49.58
C ASP A 4 52.65 -35.91 51.01
N PRO A 5 51.40 -35.48 51.26
CA PRO A 5 50.44 -36.51 51.67
C PRO A 5 48.97 -36.29 51.28
N THR A 6 48.35 -37.38 50.85
CA THR A 6 47.06 -37.93 51.31
C THR A 6 45.79 -37.14 50.99
N ILE A 7 45.10 -37.61 49.94
CA ILE A 7 43.73 -37.24 49.56
C ILE A 7 42.74 -37.90 50.54
N HIS A 8 42.03 -37.10 51.32
CA HIS A 8 40.81 -37.52 52.00
C HIS A 8 39.61 -37.36 51.06
N HIS A 9 38.92 -38.48 50.83
CA HIS A 9 37.59 -38.52 50.21
C HIS A 9 36.57 -37.86 51.16
N THR A 10 36.02 -36.71 50.74
CA THR A 10 34.73 -36.20 51.24
C THR A 10 33.71 -36.29 50.13
N SER A 11 32.76 -37.20 50.32
CA SER A 11 31.55 -37.37 49.53
C SER A 11 30.59 -36.21 49.83
N ASP A 12 30.60 -35.18 48.97
CA ASP A 12 29.55 -34.15 49.02
C ASP A 12 28.32 -34.61 48.24
N LEU A 13 27.26 -34.76 49.02
CA LEU A 13 25.89 -35.00 48.61
C LEU A 13 25.48 -33.96 47.57
N ARG A 14 25.28 -34.39 46.33
CA ARG A 14 24.52 -33.64 45.32
C ARG A 14 23.10 -33.49 45.83
N GLY A 15 22.85 -32.36 46.49
CA GLY A 15 21.52 -31.83 46.76
C GLY A 15 20.75 -31.73 45.44
N SER A 16 19.48 -32.11 45.52
CA SER A 16 18.49 -32.06 44.46
C SER A 16 18.55 -30.74 43.69
N ASP A 17 19.00 -30.83 42.43
CA ASP A 17 18.84 -29.76 41.46
C ASP A 17 17.35 -29.66 41.15
N GLY A 18 16.66 -28.82 41.94
CA GLY A 18 15.31 -28.38 41.63
C GLY A 18 15.40 -27.65 40.30
N THR A 19 14.93 -28.31 39.24
CA THR A 19 14.76 -27.71 37.92
C THR A 19 14.01 -26.39 38.10
N SER A 20 14.72 -25.27 38.03
CA SER A 20 14.08 -23.98 37.89
C SER A 20 13.25 -24.08 36.62
N GLU A 21 11.92 -24.13 36.74
CA GLU A 21 11.04 -23.93 35.60
C GLU A 21 11.41 -22.59 34.99
N GLY A 22 12.23 -22.61 33.94
CA GLY A 22 12.83 -21.41 33.37
C GLY A 22 11.71 -20.52 32.86
N VAL A 23 11.56 -19.34 33.48
CA VAL A 23 10.59 -18.34 33.04
C VAL A 23 10.98 -17.91 31.63
N SER A 24 10.19 -18.30 30.63
CA SER A 24 10.43 -17.91 29.24
C SER A 24 9.92 -16.49 29.03
N SER A 25 10.84 -15.53 28.91
CA SER A 25 10.53 -14.12 28.67
C SER A 25 10.37 -13.83 27.17
N LEU A 26 9.58 -12.82 26.84
CA LEU A 26 9.35 -12.42 25.46
C LEU A 26 9.86 -11.01 25.19
N VAL A 27 10.52 -10.83 24.04
CA VAL A 27 10.74 -9.51 23.43
C VAL A 27 9.76 -9.37 22.28
N VAL A 28 8.79 -8.48 22.40
CA VAL A 28 7.82 -8.21 21.35
C VAL A 28 8.14 -6.88 20.69
N ILE A 29 8.66 -6.94 19.47
CA ILE A 29 8.98 -5.77 18.65
C ILE A 29 7.72 -5.35 17.89
N LEU A 30 7.18 -4.18 18.23
CA LEU A 30 6.07 -3.61 17.48
C LEU A 30 6.60 -2.95 16.21
N VAL A 31 5.95 -3.22 15.08
CA VAL A 31 6.29 -2.65 13.78
C VAL A 31 5.06 -1.96 13.21
N GLY A 32 5.15 -0.68 12.87
CA GLY A 32 4.02 0.04 12.30
C GLY A 32 4.18 1.54 12.30
N ALA A 33 3.47 2.22 11.38
CA ALA A 33 3.52 3.67 11.23
C ALA A 33 3.07 4.42 12.50
N PRO A 34 3.42 5.69 12.67
CA PRO A 34 2.75 6.54 13.66
C PRO A 34 1.23 6.48 13.49
N GLY A 35 0.49 6.43 14.60
CA GLY A 35 -0.99 6.33 14.56
C GLY A 35 -1.55 4.93 14.31
N SER A 36 -0.72 3.90 14.10
CA SER A 36 -1.15 2.51 13.94
C SER A 36 -1.72 1.85 15.21
N GLY A 37 -1.49 2.44 16.40
CA GLY A 37 -2.01 1.94 17.67
C GLY A 37 -1.02 1.18 18.54
N LYS A 38 0.29 1.19 18.23
CA LYS A 38 1.33 0.46 18.98
C LYS A 38 1.33 0.72 20.49
N SER A 39 1.32 1.98 20.91
CA SER A 39 1.29 2.32 22.33
C SER A 39 0.01 1.81 23.01
N THR A 40 -1.14 1.96 22.33
CA THR A 40 -2.42 1.43 22.80
C THR A 40 -2.40 -0.09 22.91
N PHE A 41 -1.79 -0.79 21.95
CA PHE A 41 -1.59 -2.24 22.02
C PHE A 41 -0.80 -2.65 23.27
N CYS A 42 0.30 -1.95 23.58
CA CYS A 42 1.06 -2.22 24.80
C CYS A 42 0.20 -1.99 26.05
N ASP A 43 -0.46 -0.83 26.13
CA ASP A 43 -1.25 -0.44 27.29
C ASP A 43 -2.41 -1.44 27.53
N ASP A 44 -3.10 -1.85 26.46
CA ASP A 44 -4.20 -2.83 26.51
C ASP A 44 -3.72 -4.20 26.98
N VAL A 45 -2.58 -4.70 26.46
CA VAL A 45 -2.01 -5.97 26.90
C VAL A 45 -1.58 -5.88 28.37
N MET A 46 -0.84 -4.83 28.73
CA MET A 46 -0.33 -4.66 30.09
C MET A 46 -1.44 -4.50 31.13
N ALA A 47 -2.59 -3.93 30.76
CA ALA A 47 -3.73 -3.77 31.66
C ALA A 47 -4.44 -5.10 31.97
N ALA A 48 -4.39 -6.08 31.05
CA ALA A 48 -5.12 -7.35 31.17
C ALA A 48 -4.21 -8.56 31.43
N ALA A 49 -2.90 -8.45 31.21
CA ALA A 49 -1.96 -9.56 31.30
C ALA A 49 -1.63 -9.97 32.73
N ARG A 50 -1.45 -11.29 32.92
CA ARG A 50 -0.86 -11.86 34.15
C ARG A 50 0.66 -11.91 34.08
N ARG A 51 1.21 -12.06 32.88
CA ARG A 51 2.65 -11.99 32.61
C ARG A 51 3.17 -10.58 32.90
N PRO A 52 4.30 -10.42 33.61
CA PRO A 52 4.88 -9.10 33.86
C PRO A 52 5.49 -8.53 32.58
N TRP A 53 5.07 -7.33 32.21
CA TRP A 53 5.48 -6.63 30.99
C TRP A 53 6.10 -5.28 31.30
N VAL A 54 7.09 -4.87 30.49
CA VAL A 54 7.64 -3.52 30.47
C VAL A 54 7.55 -2.97 29.05
N ARG A 55 6.95 -1.78 28.90
CA ARG A 55 6.97 -1.03 27.63
C ARG A 55 8.23 -0.19 27.55
N VAL A 56 9.03 -0.42 26.50
CA VAL A 56 10.23 0.35 26.18
C VAL A 56 9.94 1.22 24.96
N CYS A 57 9.87 2.53 25.16
CA CYS A 57 9.62 3.53 24.11
C CYS A 57 10.73 4.58 24.13
N GLN A 58 11.35 4.84 22.98
CA GLN A 58 12.45 5.80 22.87
C GLN A 58 12.03 7.23 23.24
N ASP A 59 10.76 7.58 23.06
CA ASP A 59 10.27 8.93 23.35
C ASP A 59 10.15 9.23 24.85
N VAL A 60 10.24 8.20 25.71
CA VAL A 60 10.11 8.32 27.18
C VAL A 60 11.18 7.60 27.98
N VAL A 61 12.10 6.86 27.36
CA VAL A 61 13.10 6.03 28.05
C VAL A 61 14.06 6.84 28.94
N ALA A 62 14.25 8.13 28.68
CA ALA A 62 15.10 8.99 29.49
C ALA A 62 14.26 9.74 30.56
N ASN A 63 13.77 9.02 31.57
CA ASN A 63 12.96 9.55 32.67
C ASN A 63 11.72 10.33 32.18
N GLY A 64 10.95 9.73 31.25
CA GLY A 64 9.78 10.37 30.65
C GLY A 64 10.12 11.35 29.53
N LYS A 65 11.38 11.42 29.09
CA LYS A 65 11.84 12.22 27.95
C LYS A 65 12.42 11.34 26.86
N GLN A 66 12.57 11.94 25.68
CA GLN A 66 13.18 11.29 24.53
C GLN A 66 14.63 10.89 24.85
N GLY A 67 14.96 9.64 24.58
CA GLY A 67 16.29 9.08 24.73
C GLY A 67 16.82 8.47 23.43
N THR A 68 17.77 7.56 23.58
CA THR A 68 18.50 6.91 22.48
C THR A 68 18.09 5.45 22.29
N LYS A 69 18.41 4.87 21.13
CA LYS A 69 18.24 3.43 20.88
C LYS A 69 19.05 2.60 21.88
N SER A 70 20.26 3.03 22.23
CA SER A 70 21.11 2.36 23.23
C SER A 70 20.41 2.28 24.59
N GLN A 71 19.82 3.38 25.07
CA GLN A 71 19.04 3.38 26.32
C GLN A 71 17.83 2.44 26.26
N CYS A 72 17.17 2.31 25.11
CA CYS A 72 16.10 1.34 24.93
C CYS A 72 16.62 -0.10 25.06
N ILE A 73 17.77 -0.40 24.46
CA ILE A 73 18.40 -1.72 24.55
C ILE A 73 18.80 -2.03 26.00
N THR A 74 19.44 -1.08 26.69
CA THR A 74 19.80 -1.25 28.11
C THR A 74 18.57 -1.46 28.99
N SER A 75 17.52 -0.66 28.80
CA SER A 75 16.27 -0.80 29.55
C SER A 75 15.56 -2.14 29.29
N ALA A 76 15.55 -2.60 28.03
CA ALA A 76 15.00 -3.90 27.67
C ALA A 76 15.80 -5.05 28.30
N SER A 77 17.13 -4.99 28.22
CA SER A 77 18.01 -6.00 28.83
C SER A 77 17.82 -6.11 30.34
N ALA A 78 17.77 -4.98 31.05
CA ALA A 78 17.55 -4.96 32.50
C ALA A 78 16.19 -5.57 32.88
N ALA A 79 15.12 -5.23 32.15
CA ALA A 79 13.80 -5.82 32.41
C ALA A 79 13.77 -7.34 32.15
N LEU A 80 14.48 -7.82 31.11
CA LEU A 80 14.60 -9.25 30.84
C LEU A 80 15.39 -10.00 31.93
N GLU A 81 16.44 -9.37 32.47
CA GLU A 81 17.22 -9.91 33.61
C GLU A 81 16.39 -10.00 34.89
N GLU A 82 15.40 -9.12 35.06
CA GLU A 82 14.39 -9.19 36.12
C GLU A 82 13.27 -10.21 35.85
N GLY A 83 13.36 -10.99 34.77
CA GLY A 83 12.35 -12.00 34.39
C GLY A 83 11.07 -11.41 33.79
N LYS A 84 11.08 -10.15 33.36
CA LYS A 84 9.93 -9.49 32.73
C LYS A 84 10.00 -9.63 31.21
N SER A 85 8.83 -9.71 30.57
CA SER A 85 8.74 -9.59 29.13
C SER A 85 8.69 -8.12 28.71
N VAL A 86 9.12 -7.80 27.49
CA VAL A 86 9.28 -6.42 27.03
C VAL A 86 8.57 -6.16 25.71
N PHE A 87 7.92 -5.01 25.61
CA PHE A 87 7.47 -4.44 24.34
C PHE A 87 8.45 -3.38 23.87
N ILE A 88 8.88 -3.46 22.61
CA ILE A 88 9.64 -2.38 21.97
C ILE A 88 8.65 -1.52 21.16
N ASP A 89 8.14 -0.45 21.78
CA ASP A 89 7.19 0.48 21.18
C ASP A 89 7.93 1.59 20.43
N ARG A 90 8.42 1.24 19.24
CA ARG A 90 8.98 2.16 18.24
C ARG A 90 8.35 1.86 16.89
N CYS A 91 8.62 2.66 15.86
CA CYS A 91 8.06 2.38 14.52
C CYS A 91 8.65 1.11 13.90
N ASN A 92 9.97 0.90 14.03
CA ASN A 92 10.68 -0.32 13.63
C ASN A 92 10.40 -0.80 12.19
N LEU A 93 10.26 0.14 11.26
CA LEU A 93 9.82 -0.12 9.88
C LEU A 93 10.93 -0.68 8.99
N GLU A 94 12.19 -0.39 9.29
CA GLU A 94 13.38 -0.83 8.55
C GLU A 94 14.10 -1.96 9.30
N GLN A 95 14.74 -2.89 8.58
CA GLN A 95 15.45 -4.03 9.17
C GLN A 95 16.54 -3.60 10.17
N GLU A 96 17.30 -2.56 9.86
CA GLU A 96 18.38 -2.04 10.71
C GLU A 96 17.85 -1.48 12.04
N GLN A 97 16.61 -0.99 12.04
CA GLN A 97 15.96 -0.50 13.27
C GLN A 97 15.65 -1.66 14.21
N ARG A 98 15.31 -2.83 13.67
CA ARG A 98 14.95 -4.06 14.41
C ARG A 98 16.17 -4.85 14.87
N ALA A 99 17.24 -4.87 14.07
CA ALA A 99 18.41 -5.75 14.26
C ALA A 99 18.93 -5.81 15.70
N ASP A 100 19.15 -4.67 16.36
CA ASP A 100 19.70 -4.65 17.73
C ASP A 100 18.76 -5.26 18.78
N PHE A 101 17.45 -5.10 18.60
CA PHE A 101 16.47 -5.69 19.52
C PHE A 101 16.31 -7.18 19.27
N VAL A 102 16.44 -7.64 18.02
CA VAL A 102 16.41 -9.08 17.72
C VAL A 102 17.61 -9.80 18.35
N ARG A 103 18.75 -9.12 18.47
CA ARG A 103 19.92 -9.62 19.20
C ARG A 103 19.72 -9.79 20.72
N LEU A 104 18.59 -9.34 21.28
CA LEU A 104 18.22 -9.64 22.67
C LEU A 104 17.77 -11.09 22.90
N ARG A 105 17.59 -11.86 21.82
CA ARG A 105 17.29 -13.29 21.88
C ARG A 105 18.35 -14.04 22.71
N LYS A 106 17.88 -14.90 23.63
CA LYS A 106 18.69 -15.79 24.47
C LYS A 106 17.98 -17.14 24.59
N VAL A 107 18.61 -18.13 25.24
CA VAL A 107 18.03 -19.48 25.42
C VAL A 107 16.63 -19.45 26.05
N GLN A 108 16.38 -18.51 26.96
CA GLN A 108 15.08 -18.33 27.66
C GLN A 108 14.33 -17.08 27.22
N VAL A 109 14.71 -16.48 26.07
CA VAL A 109 14.10 -15.25 25.56
C VAL A 109 13.76 -15.39 24.09
N ASP A 110 12.48 -15.53 23.79
CA ASP A 110 11.98 -15.52 22.41
C ASP A 110 11.70 -14.10 21.93
N VAL A 111 11.95 -13.87 20.63
CA VAL A 111 11.72 -12.58 19.99
C VAL A 111 10.57 -12.70 19.00
N HIS A 112 9.53 -11.91 19.21
CA HIS A 112 8.36 -11.82 18.36
C HIS A 112 8.30 -10.47 17.64
N ALA A 113 7.69 -10.44 16.46
CA ALA A 113 7.24 -9.21 15.81
C ALA A 113 5.71 -9.16 15.79
N VAL A 114 5.14 -8.01 16.12
CA VAL A 114 3.73 -7.70 15.85
C VAL A 114 3.67 -6.52 14.90
N VAL A 115 3.18 -6.76 13.69
CA VAL A 115 3.13 -5.78 12.60
C VAL A 115 1.74 -5.16 12.55
N LEU A 116 1.60 -3.93 13.00
CA LEU A 116 0.38 -3.14 12.91
C LEU A 116 0.34 -2.45 11.55
N ASP A 117 -0.03 -3.21 10.53
CA ASP A 117 -0.11 -2.83 9.12
C ASP A 117 -1.50 -2.30 8.75
N LEU A 118 -1.94 -1.29 9.50
CA LEU A 118 -3.26 -0.69 9.35
C LEU A 118 -3.22 0.32 8.18
N PRO A 119 -4.35 0.56 7.48
CA PRO A 119 -4.39 1.49 6.34
C PRO A 119 -3.77 2.86 6.66
N ALA A 120 -2.94 3.38 5.74
CA ALA A 120 -2.20 4.62 5.95
C ALA A 120 -3.13 5.80 6.30
N GLN A 121 -4.27 5.92 5.61
CA GLN A 121 -5.28 6.94 5.90
C GLN A 121 -5.80 6.88 7.33
N LEU A 122 -6.02 5.66 7.87
CA LEU A 122 -6.44 5.47 9.25
C LEU A 122 -5.33 5.95 10.21
N CYS A 123 -4.09 5.54 9.97
CA CYS A 123 -2.92 5.96 10.76
C CYS A 123 -2.76 7.48 10.78
N ILE A 124 -2.85 8.13 9.62
CA ILE A 124 -2.79 9.59 9.47
C ILE A 124 -3.92 10.25 10.23
N SER A 125 -5.16 9.79 10.05
CA SER A 125 -6.33 10.36 10.74
C SER A 125 -6.19 10.30 12.26
N ARG A 126 -5.62 9.20 12.79
CA ARG A 126 -5.32 9.03 14.21
C ARG A 126 -4.20 9.95 14.67
N SER A 127 -3.12 10.05 13.90
CA SER A 127 -1.99 10.93 14.21
C SER A 127 -2.38 12.41 14.22
N VAL A 128 -3.25 12.85 13.29
CA VAL A 128 -3.75 14.23 13.25
C VAL A 128 -4.67 14.54 14.42
N LYS A 129 -5.55 13.60 14.79
CA LYS A 129 -6.51 13.78 15.90
C LYS A 129 -5.87 13.67 17.28
N ARG A 130 -4.71 13.03 17.42
CA ARG A 130 -4.04 12.89 18.73
C ARG A 130 -3.51 14.22 19.22
N THR A 131 -4.07 14.71 20.31
CA THR A 131 -3.45 15.72 21.16
C THR A 131 -2.47 15.05 22.13
N GLY A 132 -1.28 15.62 22.33
CA GLY A 132 -0.39 15.23 23.43
C GLY A 132 0.41 13.92 23.30
N HIS A 133 0.62 13.34 22.11
CA HIS A 133 1.54 12.19 22.00
C HIS A 133 3.00 12.61 22.21
N GLU A 134 3.75 11.78 22.92
CA GLU A 134 5.21 11.84 23.17
C GLU A 134 6.02 12.30 21.94
N GLY A 135 5.70 11.82 20.72
CA GLY A 135 6.38 12.18 19.47
C GLY A 135 5.93 13.50 18.79
N LYS A 136 5.01 14.26 19.38
CA LYS A 136 4.57 15.61 18.95
C LYS A 136 4.15 15.78 17.46
N LEU A 137 3.70 14.72 16.79
CA LEU A 137 3.17 14.81 15.42
C LEU A 137 1.76 15.43 15.44
N GLN A 138 1.59 16.62 14.84
CA GLN A 138 0.29 17.31 14.73
C GLN A 138 0.09 17.88 13.31
N GLY A 139 -1.18 17.94 12.87
CA GLY A 139 -1.59 18.61 11.62
C GLY A 139 -1.00 18.00 10.34
N GLY A 140 -0.88 18.80 9.27
CA GLY A 140 -0.41 18.34 7.95
C GLY A 140 0.99 17.70 7.93
N ARG A 141 1.81 17.94 8.95
CA ARG A 141 3.10 17.25 9.13
C ARG A 141 2.95 15.75 9.41
N ALA A 142 1.86 15.33 10.05
CA ALA A 142 1.62 13.91 10.36
C ALA A 142 1.46 13.07 9.08
N ALA A 143 0.72 13.58 8.09
CA ALA A 143 0.53 12.90 6.81
C ALA A 143 1.85 12.67 6.07
N MET A 144 2.67 13.74 5.94
CA MET A 144 3.99 13.64 5.30
C MET A 144 4.92 12.66 6.02
N VAL A 145 4.95 12.68 7.35
CA VAL A 145 5.83 11.79 8.14
C VAL A 145 5.40 10.34 8.00
N VAL A 146 4.10 10.05 8.12
CA VAL A 146 3.57 8.69 7.96
C VAL A 146 3.87 8.16 6.56
N ASN A 147 3.58 8.94 5.52
CA ASN A 147 3.84 8.53 4.13
C ASN A 147 5.35 8.31 3.90
N ARG A 148 6.21 9.24 4.33
CA ARG A 148 7.67 9.10 4.21
C ARG A 148 8.20 7.85 4.91
N MET A 149 7.70 7.55 6.10
CA MET A 149 8.10 6.37 6.86
C MET A 149 7.65 5.07 6.18
N LEU A 150 6.43 5.05 5.61
CA LEU A 150 5.90 3.88 4.92
C LEU A 150 6.65 3.57 3.60
N GLN A 151 7.24 4.56 2.93
CA GLN A 151 8.06 4.33 1.73
C GLN A 151 9.31 3.48 2.00
N LYS A 152 9.84 3.51 3.22
CA LYS A 152 11.00 2.73 3.64
C LYS A 152 10.63 1.44 4.37
N LYS A 153 9.36 1.06 4.36
CA LYS A 153 8.87 -0.07 5.14
C LYS A 153 9.37 -1.39 4.55
N GLU A 154 10.08 -2.14 5.37
CA GLU A 154 10.50 -3.50 5.11
C GLU A 154 9.75 -4.45 6.05
N LEU A 155 9.02 -5.41 5.49
CA LEU A 155 8.28 -6.37 6.31
C LEU A 155 9.26 -7.25 7.08
N PRO A 156 9.02 -7.51 8.38
CA PRO A 156 9.86 -8.41 9.14
C PRO A 156 9.78 -9.81 8.56
N ASN A 157 10.89 -10.53 8.58
CA ASN A 157 10.99 -11.91 8.14
C ASN A 157 11.69 -12.79 9.17
N LEU A 158 11.46 -14.11 9.12
CA LEU A 158 12.03 -15.04 10.11
C LEU A 158 13.56 -15.10 10.08
N SER A 159 14.19 -14.80 8.92
CA SER A 159 15.66 -14.80 8.80
C SER A 159 16.33 -13.66 9.58
N GLU A 160 15.58 -12.63 9.98
CA GLU A 160 16.08 -11.61 10.92
C GLU A 160 16.34 -12.17 12.33
N GLY A 161 15.75 -13.33 12.67
CA GLY A 161 15.88 -13.97 13.98
C GLY A 161 14.61 -13.96 14.83
N PHE A 162 13.47 -13.59 14.25
CA PHE A 162 12.16 -13.69 14.90
C PHE A 162 11.72 -15.14 15.03
N CYS A 163 11.25 -15.53 16.21
CA CYS A 163 10.58 -16.82 16.43
C CYS A 163 9.14 -16.79 15.87
N ARG A 164 8.46 -15.65 16.01
CA ARG A 164 7.06 -15.46 15.59
C ARG A 164 6.84 -14.09 14.98
N ILE A 165 6.06 -14.01 13.91
CA ILE A 165 5.64 -12.75 13.29
C ILE A 165 4.11 -12.76 13.16
N THR A 166 3.44 -11.76 13.73
CA THR A 166 1.98 -11.62 13.67
C THR A 166 1.64 -10.34 12.90
N PHE A 167 1.03 -10.48 11.73
CA PHE A 167 0.54 -9.35 10.94
C PHE A 167 -0.90 -9.00 11.33
N CYS A 168 -1.12 -7.74 11.66
CA CYS A 168 -2.43 -7.16 11.94
C CYS A 168 -2.75 -6.12 10.85
N GLN A 169 -3.75 -6.40 10.02
CA GLN A 169 -4.11 -5.54 8.88
C GLN A 169 -5.38 -4.73 9.11
N ASN A 170 -6.11 -5.06 10.17
CA ASN A 170 -7.33 -4.38 10.58
C ASN A 170 -7.49 -4.42 12.11
N GLU A 171 -8.47 -3.69 12.64
CA GLU A 171 -8.73 -3.58 14.08
C GLU A 171 -9.08 -4.91 14.75
N SER A 172 -9.72 -5.84 14.03
CA SER A 172 -10.03 -7.16 14.55
C SER A 172 -8.75 -7.96 14.79
N ASP A 173 -7.81 -7.93 13.85
CA ASP A 173 -6.52 -8.60 13.98
C ASP A 173 -5.73 -8.04 15.18
N VAL A 174 -5.77 -6.71 15.37
CA VAL A 174 -5.14 -6.05 16.53
C VAL A 174 -5.77 -6.55 17.83
N LYS A 175 -7.10 -6.59 17.93
CA LYS A 175 -7.81 -7.09 19.12
C LYS A 175 -7.50 -8.55 19.41
N GLU A 176 -7.40 -9.39 18.38
CA GLU A 176 -7.03 -10.80 18.53
C GLU A 176 -5.59 -10.95 19.03
N ALA A 177 -4.66 -10.15 18.49
CA ALA A 177 -3.29 -10.12 18.96
C ALA A 177 -3.22 -9.63 20.42
N VAL A 178 -3.92 -8.55 20.79
CA VAL A 178 -4.02 -8.09 22.19
C VAL A 178 -4.51 -9.21 23.09
N LYS A 179 -5.61 -9.88 22.71
CA LYS A 179 -6.15 -11.02 23.47
C LYS A 179 -5.11 -12.13 23.64
N THR A 180 -4.42 -12.49 22.56
CA THR A 180 -3.39 -13.53 22.56
C THR A 180 -2.28 -13.22 23.57
N TYR A 181 -1.70 -12.02 23.52
CA TYR A 181 -0.59 -11.65 24.41
C TYR A 181 -1.06 -11.38 25.85
N SER A 182 -2.31 -10.93 26.05
CA SER A 182 -2.89 -10.71 27.39
C SER A 182 -3.16 -12.02 28.13
N GLN A 183 -3.48 -13.09 27.39
CA GLN A 183 -3.83 -14.39 27.99
C GLN A 183 -2.60 -15.23 28.36
N LEU A 184 -1.40 -14.82 27.95
CA LEU A 184 -0.16 -15.54 28.29
C LEU A 184 0.10 -15.51 29.79
N GLY A 185 0.27 -16.70 30.36
CA GLY A 185 0.88 -16.92 31.65
C GLY A 185 2.38 -16.55 31.66
N PRO A 186 3.01 -16.54 32.85
CA PRO A 186 4.41 -16.12 33.02
C PRO A 186 5.43 -16.91 32.18
N SER A 187 5.15 -18.19 31.91
CA SER A 187 6.05 -19.08 31.18
C SER A 187 5.46 -19.60 29.85
N ASP A 188 4.25 -19.16 29.48
CA ASP A 188 3.59 -19.61 28.26
C ASP A 188 4.35 -19.18 27.00
N ILE A 189 4.47 -20.09 26.05
CA ILE A 189 5.15 -19.85 24.76
C ILE A 189 4.09 -19.92 23.65
N LEU A 190 4.23 -19.06 22.64
CA LEU A 190 3.41 -19.11 21.43
C LEU A 190 4.11 -19.89 20.32
N SER A 191 3.32 -20.52 19.44
CA SER A 191 3.86 -21.23 18.29
C SER A 191 4.70 -20.30 17.39
N ALA A 192 5.88 -20.77 17.00
CA ALA A 192 6.75 -20.12 16.03
C ALA A 192 6.10 -20.07 14.63
N GLY A 193 6.54 -19.11 13.80
CA GLY A 193 6.08 -18.96 12.42
C GLY A 193 5.49 -17.59 12.09
N VAL A 194 4.84 -17.50 10.92
CA VAL A 194 4.23 -16.27 10.41
C VAL A 194 2.72 -16.41 10.40
N PHE A 195 2.03 -15.42 10.98
CA PHE A 195 0.59 -15.43 11.22
C PHE A 195 -0.05 -14.15 10.69
N GLY A 196 -1.29 -14.23 10.17
CA GLY A 196 -2.05 -13.06 9.72
C GLY A 196 -1.52 -12.40 8.44
N GLN A 197 -0.44 -12.91 7.84
CA GLN A 197 0.07 -12.39 6.58
C GLN A 197 -0.88 -12.78 5.45
N LYS A 198 -1.60 -11.82 4.88
CA LYS A 198 -2.31 -12.08 3.61
C LYS A 198 -1.26 -12.35 2.54
N THR A 199 -1.20 -13.58 2.05
CA THR A 199 -0.40 -13.94 0.88
C THR A 199 -0.79 -13.04 -0.29
N LYS A 200 0.22 -12.47 -0.98
CA LYS A 200 -0.02 -11.86 -2.29
C LYS A 200 -0.56 -12.93 -3.27
N GLU A 201 -0.29 -14.21 -3.04
CA GLU A 201 -0.78 -15.33 -3.86
C GLU A 201 -2.30 -15.56 -3.79
N ALA A 202 -2.97 -15.31 -2.65
CA ALA A 202 -4.40 -15.62 -2.51
C ALA A 202 -5.30 -14.78 -3.43
N LYS A 203 -4.87 -13.57 -3.82
CA LYS A 203 -5.58 -12.74 -4.80
C LYS A 203 -5.28 -13.14 -6.25
N VAL A 204 -4.07 -13.65 -6.51
CA VAL A 204 -3.64 -14.10 -7.85
C VAL A 204 -4.30 -15.43 -8.20
N GLN A 205 -4.33 -16.40 -7.28
CA GLN A 205 -4.94 -17.71 -7.53
C GLN A 205 -6.46 -17.67 -7.60
N LEU A 206 -7.13 -16.84 -6.79
CA LEU A 206 -8.59 -16.71 -6.85
C LEU A 206 -9.07 -15.97 -8.11
N GLY A 207 -8.26 -15.02 -8.61
CA GLY A 207 -8.49 -14.32 -9.87
C GLY A 207 -8.27 -15.23 -11.08
N ILE A 208 -7.17 -16.00 -11.09
CA ILE A 208 -6.84 -16.95 -12.15
C ILE A 208 -7.84 -18.11 -12.18
N MET A 209 -8.23 -18.69 -11.04
CA MET A 209 -9.23 -19.78 -11.02
C MET A 209 -10.64 -19.31 -11.41
N LYS A 210 -11.02 -18.05 -11.12
CA LYS A 210 -12.28 -17.45 -11.62
C LYS A 210 -12.23 -17.16 -13.12
N PHE A 211 -11.05 -16.83 -13.65
CA PHE A 211 -10.82 -16.58 -15.08
C PHE A 211 -10.79 -17.89 -15.88
N LEU A 212 -10.06 -18.91 -15.42
CA LEU A 212 -9.99 -20.24 -16.05
C LEU A 212 -11.35 -20.96 -16.04
N LYS A 213 -12.08 -20.93 -14.92
CA LYS A 213 -13.47 -21.46 -14.89
C LYS A 213 -14.45 -20.72 -15.81
N LYS A 214 -14.11 -19.52 -16.27
CA LYS A 214 -14.92 -18.75 -17.23
C LYS A 214 -14.53 -19.04 -18.68
N ILE A 215 -13.30 -19.45 -18.94
CA ILE A 215 -12.79 -19.89 -20.25
C ILE A 215 -13.26 -21.31 -20.56
N ASP A 216 -13.19 -22.25 -19.59
CA ASP A 216 -13.67 -23.63 -19.79
C ASP A 216 -15.19 -23.71 -20.07
N LYS A 217 -15.93 -22.65 -19.75
CA LYS A 217 -17.37 -22.53 -20.01
C LYS A 217 -17.70 -21.89 -21.36
N LEU A 218 -16.70 -21.42 -22.10
CA LEU A 218 -16.83 -20.77 -23.41
C LEU A 218 -16.31 -21.65 -24.56
N ASP A 219 -15.55 -22.71 -24.28
CA ASP A 219 -14.92 -23.57 -25.30
C ASP A 219 -15.67 -24.89 -25.61
N PHE A 220 -16.95 -24.99 -25.26
CA PHE A 220 -17.80 -26.14 -25.61
C PHE A 220 -19.09 -25.69 -26.31
N ASP A 221 -18.97 -24.89 -27.37
CA ASP A 221 -20.00 -24.76 -28.42
C ASP A 221 -19.45 -23.97 -29.62
N ALA A 222 -18.80 -24.67 -30.56
CA ALA A 222 -18.87 -24.41 -32.01
C ALA A 222 -17.82 -25.25 -32.76
N SER A 223 -18.21 -26.47 -33.13
CA SER A 223 -17.54 -27.24 -34.18
C SER A 223 -18.05 -26.82 -35.56
N GLY A 224 -17.16 -26.59 -36.52
CA GLY A 224 -17.49 -26.76 -37.95
C GLY A 224 -16.69 -25.92 -38.94
N LYS A 225 -15.72 -26.57 -39.61
CA LYS A 225 -15.32 -26.57 -41.05
C LYS A 225 -15.31 -25.21 -41.79
N ASP A 226 -14.37 -24.84 -42.66
CA ASP A 226 -13.55 -25.61 -43.61
C ASP A 226 -12.41 -24.73 -44.20
N SER A 227 -11.55 -25.37 -44.98
CA SER A 227 -10.28 -25.00 -45.67
C SER A 227 -10.15 -23.70 -46.51
N THR A 228 -8.96 -23.08 -46.36
CA THR A 228 -7.95 -22.42 -47.27
C THR A 228 -8.19 -22.29 -48.82
N PRO A 229 -7.30 -21.58 -49.60
CA PRO A 229 -6.74 -20.20 -49.53
C PRO A 229 -6.69 -19.51 -50.96
N VAL A 230 -5.83 -18.48 -51.13
CA VAL A 230 -5.37 -17.80 -52.39
C VAL A 230 -6.18 -16.54 -52.80
N GLY A 231 -5.63 -15.38 -53.17
CA GLY A 231 -4.26 -14.88 -53.34
C GLY A 231 -4.28 -13.47 -54.00
N ASN A 232 -3.12 -12.80 -53.93
CA ASN A 232 -2.62 -11.70 -54.78
C ASN A 232 -3.16 -10.25 -54.65
N LEU A 233 -2.23 -9.39 -54.19
CA LEU A 233 -1.96 -7.99 -54.58
C LEU A 233 -1.76 -7.83 -56.12
N PRO A 234 -1.61 -6.64 -56.76
CA PRO A 234 -1.10 -5.37 -56.19
C PRO A 234 -1.62 -4.03 -56.81
N HIS A 235 -1.02 -2.91 -56.33
CA HIS A 235 -0.77 -1.63 -57.03
C HIS A 235 -2.03 -0.76 -57.34
N ASP A 236 -2.05 0.58 -57.24
CA ASP A 236 -1.00 1.53 -57.60
C ASP A 236 -1.31 2.99 -57.18
N THR A 237 -0.22 3.74 -56.96
CA THR A 237 0.10 5.16 -57.25
C THR A 237 -0.75 6.40 -56.86
N ALA A 238 -0.02 7.33 -56.21
CA ALA A 238 0.15 8.77 -56.54
C ALA A 238 -1.04 9.74 -56.32
N SER A 239 -0.90 11.03 -55.95
CA SER A 239 0.19 11.92 -55.51
C SER A 239 -0.42 13.34 -55.33
N ILE A 240 0.37 14.30 -54.78
CA ILE A 240 0.27 15.77 -54.99
C ILE A 240 -0.86 16.49 -54.21
N GLN A 241 -0.72 17.67 -53.59
CA GLN A 241 0.34 18.60 -53.16
C GLN A 241 -0.44 19.74 -52.43
N THR A 242 0.25 20.49 -51.53
CA THR A 242 0.10 21.95 -51.30
C THR A 242 -1.26 22.51 -50.80
N SER A 243 -1.38 23.53 -49.94
CA SER A 243 -0.45 24.47 -49.29
C SER A 243 -1.28 25.45 -48.42
N VAL A 244 -0.56 26.23 -47.60
CA VAL A 244 -0.82 27.60 -47.11
C VAL A 244 -1.96 27.95 -46.11
N THR A 245 -1.51 28.26 -44.88
CA THR A 245 -1.68 29.51 -44.07
C THR A 245 -3.05 30.16 -43.87
N SER A 246 -3.41 30.41 -42.61
CA SER A 246 -3.53 31.77 -41.98
C SER A 246 -4.21 31.65 -40.59
N THR A 247 -3.55 32.04 -39.50
CA THR A 247 -3.50 33.35 -38.81
C THR A 247 -4.74 33.71 -37.95
N CYS A 248 -4.48 33.79 -36.63
CA CYS A 248 -4.96 34.73 -35.60
C CYS A 248 -6.41 34.84 -35.09
N SER A 249 -6.49 34.77 -33.75
CA SER A 249 -7.17 35.71 -32.82
C SER A 249 -8.71 35.66 -32.75
N MET A 250 -9.42 35.98 -31.68
CA MET A 250 -9.27 36.17 -30.22
C MET A 250 -10.72 36.42 -29.74
N GLU A 251 -10.96 36.36 -28.43
CA GLU A 251 -12.12 36.91 -27.68
C GLU A 251 -13.44 36.11 -27.70
N LEU A 252 -13.90 35.57 -26.55
CA LEU A 252 -14.43 36.14 -25.30
C LEU A 252 -15.93 36.52 -25.35
N GLU A 253 -16.68 35.66 -24.67
CA GLU A 253 -17.89 35.86 -23.86
C GLU A 253 -19.12 36.61 -24.40
N LYS A 254 -20.26 35.90 -24.36
CA LYS A 254 -21.42 36.43 -23.62
C LYS A 254 -22.37 35.34 -23.14
N ASN A 255 -22.55 35.27 -21.83
CA ASN A 255 -23.67 34.61 -21.16
C ASN A 255 -24.99 35.28 -21.56
N LYS A 256 -26.04 34.46 -21.73
CA LYS A 256 -27.41 34.78 -21.28
C LYS A 256 -28.26 33.51 -21.23
N GLU A 257 -28.71 33.19 -20.03
CA GLU A 257 -29.84 32.30 -19.77
C GLU A 257 -31.11 32.89 -20.40
N ASP A 258 -31.96 32.04 -20.99
CA ASP A 258 -33.39 32.09 -20.71
C ASP A 258 -34.09 30.81 -21.16
N LEU A 259 -34.93 30.32 -20.25
CA LEU A 259 -35.75 29.13 -20.34
C LEU A 259 -37.05 29.49 -21.07
N ARG A 260 -37.40 28.80 -22.18
CA ARG A 260 -38.81 28.54 -22.56
C ARG A 260 -38.96 27.46 -23.62
N ASN A 261 -39.75 26.48 -23.24
CA ASN A 261 -40.25 25.32 -23.97
C ASN A 261 -41.21 25.77 -25.10
N SER A 262 -41.12 25.17 -26.31
CA SER A 262 -42.25 24.58 -27.08
C SER A 262 -41.87 24.24 -28.53
N ASN A 263 -42.07 22.96 -28.85
CA ASN A 263 -42.00 22.21 -30.11
C ASN A 263 -42.24 22.93 -31.45
N SER A 264 -41.47 22.52 -32.47
CA SER A 264 -42.01 22.14 -33.80
C SER A 264 -41.00 21.34 -34.66
N ASN A 265 -41.36 20.07 -34.92
CA ASN A 265 -41.11 19.22 -36.10
C ASN A 265 -39.82 19.34 -36.96
N CYS A 266 -39.12 18.21 -37.12
CA CYS A 266 -38.55 17.78 -38.40
C CYS A 266 -38.43 16.23 -38.47
N PRO A 267 -38.49 15.60 -39.66
CA PRO A 267 -39.09 14.28 -39.86
C PRO A 267 -38.12 13.11 -39.70
N SER A 268 -38.71 11.96 -39.38
CA SER A 268 -38.11 10.64 -39.32
C SER A 268 -37.99 9.98 -40.70
N GLN A 269 -36.83 9.38 -40.99
CA GLN A 269 -36.77 8.20 -41.86
C GLN A 269 -35.63 7.25 -41.46
N ARG A 270 -35.96 5.97 -41.52
CA ARG A 270 -35.26 4.78 -41.02
C ARG A 270 -34.13 4.32 -41.94
N SER A 271 -33.15 3.68 -41.29
CA SER A 271 -32.45 2.45 -41.71
C SER A 271 -31.61 2.47 -42.99
N LEU A 272 -30.28 2.50 -42.80
CA LEU A 272 -29.39 1.59 -43.52
C LEU A 272 -28.55 0.82 -42.49
N ILE A 273 -28.84 -0.47 -42.40
CA ILE A 273 -27.97 -1.49 -41.84
C ILE A 273 -26.72 -1.49 -42.72
N GLY A 274 -25.60 -1.07 -42.13
CA GLY A 274 -24.26 -1.21 -42.69
C GLY A 274 -23.41 -1.84 -41.60
N ASP A 275 -23.26 -3.16 -41.69
CA ASP A 275 -22.34 -3.97 -40.90
C ASP A 275 -20.91 -3.56 -41.28
N SER A 276 -20.37 -2.56 -40.58
CA SER A 276 -18.97 -2.16 -40.68
C SER A 276 -18.37 -2.34 -39.28
N SER A 277 -17.56 -3.38 -39.13
CA SER A 277 -16.66 -3.65 -37.99
C SER A 277 -16.30 -2.36 -37.24
N MET A 278 -17.01 -2.07 -36.16
CA MET A 278 -16.59 -0.99 -35.26
C MET A 278 -15.32 -1.48 -34.57
N ASP A 279 -14.18 -0.93 -34.97
CA ASP A 279 -12.95 -1.04 -34.20
C ASP A 279 -13.26 -0.55 -32.78
N PHE A 280 -13.46 -1.50 -31.86
CA PHE A 280 -13.79 -1.20 -30.47
C PHE A 280 -12.57 -0.57 -29.81
N VAL A 281 -12.49 0.76 -29.84
CA VAL A 281 -11.43 1.49 -29.13
C VAL A 281 -11.64 1.34 -27.62
N HIS A 282 -10.76 0.58 -26.98
CA HIS A 282 -10.82 0.36 -25.54
C HIS A 282 -10.42 1.64 -24.81
N THR A 283 -11.35 2.24 -24.07
CA THR A 283 -11.08 3.46 -23.30
C THR A 283 -10.72 3.13 -21.86
N LEU A 284 -9.52 3.50 -21.44
CA LEU A 284 -9.03 3.39 -20.06
C LEU A 284 -9.00 4.78 -19.42
N ALA A 285 -9.77 4.96 -18.35
CA ALA A 285 -9.73 6.16 -17.53
C ALA A 285 -8.84 5.95 -16.30
N PHE A 286 -8.04 6.96 -15.94
CA PHE A 286 -7.21 6.94 -14.75
C PHE A 286 -7.27 8.30 -14.05
N PRO A 287 -7.28 8.33 -12.71
CA PRO A 287 -7.44 9.57 -11.97
C PRO A 287 -6.10 10.34 -11.95
N SER A 288 -6.18 11.67 -11.95
CA SER A 288 -5.08 12.48 -11.47
C SER A 288 -4.87 12.19 -9.99
N ILE A 289 -3.62 11.94 -9.61
CA ILE A 289 -3.26 11.83 -8.20
C ILE A 289 -3.18 13.26 -7.67
N SER A 290 -3.87 13.55 -6.56
CA SER A 290 -3.92 14.90 -5.97
C SER A 290 -2.52 15.38 -5.60
N THR A 291 -1.92 16.19 -6.48
CA THR A 291 -0.61 16.79 -6.22
C THR A 291 -0.68 17.86 -5.14
N ALA A 292 -1.88 18.34 -4.78
CA ALA A 292 -2.09 19.27 -3.67
C ALA A 292 -1.92 18.58 -2.30
N ASP A 293 -2.44 17.36 -2.16
CA ASP A 293 -2.33 16.58 -0.91
C ASP A 293 -0.94 15.96 -0.72
N PHE A 294 -0.28 15.59 -1.82
CA PHE A 294 1.03 14.94 -1.81
C PHE A 294 2.21 15.88 -2.10
N GLN A 295 1.95 17.17 -2.37
CA GLN A 295 2.97 18.20 -2.68
C GLN A 295 3.95 17.80 -3.79
N PHE A 296 3.49 17.02 -4.77
CA PHE A 296 4.34 16.65 -5.92
C PHE A 296 4.67 17.88 -6.76
N ASP A 297 5.88 17.89 -7.34
CA ASP A 297 6.25 18.88 -8.34
C ASP A 297 5.34 18.69 -9.57
N LEU A 298 4.42 19.64 -9.76
CA LEU A 298 3.44 19.64 -10.84
C LEU A 298 4.08 19.56 -12.22
N LYS A 299 5.22 20.23 -12.42
CA LYS A 299 5.91 20.23 -13.71
C LYS A 299 6.48 18.85 -13.99
N LEU A 300 7.24 18.30 -13.04
CA LEU A 300 7.83 16.97 -13.21
C LEU A 300 6.77 15.88 -13.34
N ALA A 301 5.71 15.93 -12.53
CA ALA A 301 4.61 14.98 -12.60
C ALA A 301 3.92 15.01 -13.98
N SER A 302 3.67 16.20 -14.52
CA SER A 302 3.08 16.33 -15.85
C SER A 302 4.00 15.83 -16.97
N GLU A 303 5.33 15.88 -16.80
CA GLU A 303 6.29 15.24 -17.72
C GLU A 303 6.12 13.74 -17.74
N ILE A 304 6.24 13.13 -16.55
CA ILE A 304 6.24 11.68 -16.39
C ILE A 304 4.91 11.10 -16.89
N ILE A 305 3.79 11.76 -16.61
CA ILE A 305 2.48 11.32 -17.11
C ILE A 305 2.46 11.26 -18.63
N VAL A 306 2.90 12.35 -19.30
CA VAL A 306 2.87 12.43 -20.77
C VAL A 306 3.87 11.45 -21.41
N ASP A 307 5.03 11.25 -20.78
CA ASP A 307 6.03 10.27 -21.22
C ASP A 307 5.48 8.85 -21.13
N CYS A 308 4.90 8.47 -19.99
CA CYS A 308 4.27 7.17 -19.81
C CYS A 308 3.11 6.94 -20.78
N VAL A 309 2.28 7.96 -21.03
CA VAL A 309 1.20 7.89 -22.02
C VAL A 309 1.74 7.65 -23.42
N SER A 310 2.78 8.40 -23.82
CA SER A 310 3.43 8.23 -25.13
C SER A 310 3.98 6.81 -25.29
N ASP A 311 4.73 6.32 -24.30
CA ASP A 311 5.30 4.97 -24.30
C ASP A 311 4.20 3.89 -24.34
N PHE A 312 3.08 4.13 -23.66
CA PHE A 312 1.96 3.21 -23.64
C PHE A 312 1.25 3.15 -24.99
N LEU A 313 0.97 4.30 -25.61
CA LEU A 313 0.32 4.37 -26.92
C LEU A 313 1.19 3.79 -28.05
N GLN A 314 2.51 3.79 -27.90
CA GLN A 314 3.41 3.10 -28.85
C GLN A 314 3.33 1.57 -28.78
N ARG A 315 2.84 1.01 -27.67
CA ARG A 315 2.75 -0.44 -27.45
C ARG A 315 1.37 -1.00 -27.81
N PHE A 316 0.36 -0.15 -27.94
CA PHE A 316 -1.03 -0.56 -28.12
C PHE A 316 -1.77 0.37 -29.08
N ASP A 317 -2.21 -0.16 -30.22
CA ASP A 317 -2.78 0.66 -31.30
C ASP A 317 -4.26 1.04 -31.08
N ASN A 318 -5.02 0.18 -30.37
CA ASN A 318 -6.48 0.27 -30.21
C ASN A 318 -6.93 0.66 -28.79
N ILE A 319 -6.18 1.56 -28.14
CA ILE A 319 -6.49 2.05 -26.79
C ILE A 319 -6.63 3.58 -26.80
N ARG A 320 -7.60 4.06 -26.03
CA ARG A 320 -7.78 5.47 -25.71
C ARG A 320 -7.60 5.68 -24.21
N LEU A 321 -6.81 6.67 -23.85
CA LEU A 321 -6.45 6.99 -22.48
C LEU A 321 -7.13 8.29 -22.04
N VAL A 322 -7.65 8.32 -20.82
CA VAL A 322 -8.30 9.51 -20.26
C VAL A 322 -7.80 9.79 -18.85
N LEU A 323 -7.16 10.95 -18.67
CA LEU A 323 -6.76 11.43 -17.35
C LEU A 323 -7.90 12.25 -16.72
N VAL A 324 -8.36 11.88 -15.53
CA VAL A 324 -9.55 12.45 -14.91
C VAL A 324 -9.23 13.19 -13.61
N ASP A 325 -9.68 14.43 -13.45
CA ASP A 325 -9.57 15.19 -12.20
C ASP A 325 -10.94 15.76 -11.78
N LEU A 326 -11.19 15.93 -10.49
CA LEU A 326 -12.45 16.46 -9.97
C LEU A 326 -12.63 17.95 -10.27
N SER A 327 -11.55 18.72 -10.41
CA SER A 327 -11.60 20.18 -10.43
C SER A 327 -11.39 20.77 -11.83
N GLU A 328 -12.29 21.67 -12.23
CA GLU A 328 -12.11 22.50 -13.45
C GLU A 328 -10.86 23.39 -13.37
N LYS A 329 -10.43 23.72 -12.15
CA LYS A 329 -9.23 24.52 -11.88
C LYS A 329 -7.97 23.66 -11.72
N SER A 330 -8.01 22.40 -12.15
CA SER A 330 -6.90 21.46 -11.97
C SER A 330 -5.67 21.88 -12.79
N LYS A 331 -4.62 22.30 -12.07
CA LYS A 331 -3.33 22.67 -12.67
C LYS A 331 -2.67 21.49 -13.37
N ILE A 332 -2.83 20.27 -12.86
CA ILE A 332 -2.21 19.08 -13.48
C ILE A 332 -2.85 18.78 -14.82
N LEU A 333 -4.18 18.89 -14.96
CA LEU A 333 -4.85 18.70 -16.26
C LEU A 333 -4.40 19.74 -17.28
N SER A 334 -4.24 21.00 -16.88
CA SER A 334 -3.76 22.06 -17.78
C SER A 334 -2.33 21.79 -18.26
N LEU A 335 -1.42 21.44 -17.36
CA LEU A 335 -0.03 21.12 -17.71
C LEU A 335 0.08 19.87 -18.58
N VAL A 336 -0.71 18.84 -18.31
CA VAL A 336 -0.74 17.61 -19.12
C VAL A 336 -1.29 17.91 -20.52
N ARG A 337 -2.34 18.72 -20.65
CA ARG A 337 -2.85 19.15 -21.98
C ARG A 337 -1.79 19.89 -22.79
N GLU A 338 -1.13 20.88 -22.18
CA GLU A 338 -0.06 21.65 -22.82
C GLU A 338 1.09 20.75 -23.30
N ARG A 339 1.57 19.86 -22.43
CA ARG A 339 2.68 18.96 -22.75
C ARG A 339 2.33 17.89 -23.77
N SER A 340 1.10 17.37 -23.73
CA SER A 340 0.63 16.39 -24.73
C SER A 340 0.58 17.00 -26.13
N ALA A 341 0.14 18.26 -26.22
CA ALA A 341 0.17 19.01 -27.47
C ALA A 341 1.60 19.24 -27.97
N ASN A 342 2.54 19.61 -27.09
CA ASN A 342 3.96 19.78 -27.43
C ASN A 342 4.63 18.46 -27.88
N LYS A 343 4.17 17.31 -27.39
CA LYS A 343 4.62 15.97 -27.83
C LYS A 343 3.84 15.42 -29.04
N HIS A 344 2.91 16.18 -29.60
CA HIS A 344 2.06 15.77 -30.72
C HIS A 344 1.30 14.45 -30.46
N ILE A 345 0.86 14.23 -29.22
CA ILE A 345 0.00 13.08 -28.89
C ILE A 345 -1.40 13.35 -29.46
N ASP A 346 -1.93 12.39 -30.22
CA ASP A 346 -3.26 12.47 -30.81
C ASP A 346 -4.34 12.62 -29.72
N SER A 347 -5.11 13.71 -29.79
CA SER A 347 -6.19 14.02 -28.84
C SER A 347 -7.36 13.04 -28.92
N SER A 348 -7.47 12.28 -30.02
CA SER A 348 -8.40 11.17 -30.14
C SER A 348 -7.97 9.95 -29.30
N LYS A 349 -6.66 9.79 -29.07
CA LYS A 349 -6.06 8.70 -28.30
C LYS A 349 -5.76 9.06 -26.84
N PHE A 350 -5.48 10.32 -26.53
CA PHE A 350 -5.31 10.77 -25.15
C PHE A 350 -5.90 12.15 -24.90
N PHE A 351 -6.75 12.27 -23.87
CA PHE A 351 -7.30 13.55 -23.44
C PHE A 351 -7.55 13.60 -21.94
N THR A 352 -7.79 14.81 -21.43
CA THR A 352 -8.15 15.04 -20.03
C THR A 352 -9.64 15.26 -19.86
N PHE A 353 -10.21 14.81 -18.75
CA PHE A 353 -11.62 14.98 -18.42
C PHE A 353 -11.78 15.54 -17.00
N VAL A 354 -12.72 16.48 -16.82
CA VAL A 354 -13.05 17.02 -15.49
C VAL A 354 -14.32 16.35 -14.99
N GLY A 355 -14.24 15.67 -13.84
CA GLY A 355 -15.39 15.09 -13.18
C GLY A 355 -15.03 13.96 -12.23
N ASP A 356 -16.06 13.36 -11.64
CA ASP A 356 -15.92 12.16 -10.82
C ASP A 356 -15.67 10.95 -11.72
N ILE A 357 -14.50 10.32 -11.57
CA ILE A 357 -14.09 9.14 -12.35
C ILE A 357 -15.09 7.96 -12.20
N THR A 358 -15.83 7.90 -11.09
CA THR A 358 -16.87 6.87 -10.88
C THR A 358 -18.17 7.18 -11.61
N GLN A 359 -18.33 8.38 -12.16
CA GLN A 359 -19.55 8.88 -12.81
C GLN A 359 -19.33 9.31 -14.26
N LEU A 360 -18.23 8.88 -14.89
CA LEU A 360 -17.88 9.23 -16.28
C LEU A 360 -18.99 8.86 -17.27
N HIS A 361 -19.64 7.71 -17.08
CA HIS A 361 -20.72 7.28 -17.96
C HIS A 361 -22.03 8.00 -17.65
N THR A 362 -22.44 8.03 -16.37
CA THR A 362 -23.76 8.53 -15.94
C THR A 362 -23.89 10.05 -16.01
N ARG A 363 -22.80 10.80 -15.89
CA ARG A 363 -22.80 12.27 -15.92
C ARG A 363 -21.94 12.86 -17.04
N GLY A 364 -20.88 12.16 -17.46
CA GLY A 364 -19.94 12.64 -18.47
C GLY A 364 -20.20 12.14 -19.89
N ASN A 365 -21.17 11.24 -20.08
CA ASN A 365 -21.42 10.51 -21.34
C ASN A 365 -20.16 9.83 -21.93
N LEU A 366 -19.16 9.55 -21.09
CA LEU A 366 -17.91 8.94 -21.47
C LEU A 366 -17.93 7.45 -21.10
N ARG A 367 -17.97 6.59 -22.12
CA ARG A 367 -17.90 5.14 -21.94
C ARG A 367 -16.43 4.72 -21.80
N CYS A 368 -16.09 4.20 -20.63
CA CYS A 368 -14.79 3.61 -20.35
C CYS A 368 -14.94 2.09 -20.19
N ASN A 369 -14.04 1.34 -20.80
CA ASN A 369 -13.95 -0.11 -20.65
C ASN A 369 -13.22 -0.48 -19.35
N VAL A 370 -12.25 0.36 -18.96
CA VAL A 370 -11.38 0.14 -17.80
C VAL A 370 -11.29 1.44 -17.01
N ILE A 371 -11.36 1.34 -15.69
CA ILE A 371 -11.05 2.43 -14.77
C ILE A 371 -9.89 1.98 -13.90
N ALA A 372 -8.77 2.69 -13.97
CA ALA A 372 -7.63 2.47 -13.11
C ALA A 372 -7.94 2.98 -11.71
N ASN A 373 -7.79 2.11 -10.71
CA ASN A 373 -7.96 2.49 -9.31
C ASN A 373 -6.60 2.88 -8.71
N ALA A 374 -6.42 4.18 -8.42
CA ALA A 374 -5.22 4.68 -7.74
C ALA A 374 -5.21 4.41 -6.22
N ALA A 375 -6.22 3.73 -5.66
CA ALA A 375 -6.31 3.42 -4.22
C ALA A 375 -5.53 2.18 -3.77
N ASN A 376 -4.68 1.59 -4.62
CA ASN A 376 -3.78 0.50 -4.26
C ASN A 376 -2.32 0.96 -4.37
N TRP A 377 -1.82 1.64 -3.35
CA TRP A 377 -0.37 1.78 -3.12
C TRP A 377 -0.06 1.48 -1.65
#